data_AF-A0A3D9C4D1-F1
#
_entry.id   AF-A0A3D9C4D1-F1
#
_cell.length_a   1.000
_cell.length_b   1.000
_cell.length_c   1.000
_cell.angle_alpha   90.00
_cell.angle_beta   90.00
_cell.angle_gamma   90.00
#
_symmetry.space_group_name_H-M   'P 1'
#
loop_
_entity.id
_entity.type
_entity.pdbx_description
1 polymer ?
#
loop_
_entity_poly.entity_id
_entity_poly.type
_entity_poly.pdbx_seq_one_letter_code
_entity_poly.pdbx_strand_id
1 'polypeptide(L)'
;MKRLVFFGVLILLTSSCATEKLNLSPLSNNFYSDTKGSDSDRGSKKSFNIKENVNASEISNIISTFPKFKNNGLNDEVASLKYSLQNYLYAIDANNSSGKSRALKSFEKSYKKIQKQRQSLDKDDDEVLNRYLVRLKTNISVIEDALPGS
;
A
#
# COMPACT_ATOMS: atom_id res chain seq x y z
N MET A 1 -47.16 3.68 48.47
CA MET A 1 -46.39 3.60 49.72
C MET A 1 -45.82 2.20 49.88
N LYS A 2 -44.59 2.10 50.42
CA LYS A 2 -43.79 0.90 50.80
C LYS A 2 -43.11 0.19 49.60
N ARG A 3 -41.81 0.42 49.35
CA ARG A 3 -40.57 -0.12 50.00
C ARG A 3 -40.50 -1.65 49.90
N LEU A 4 -39.40 -2.34 49.61
CA LEU A 4 -38.01 -2.07 49.21
C LEU A 4 -37.39 -3.48 48.97
N VAL A 5 -36.44 -3.58 48.05
CA VAL A 5 -35.24 -4.45 48.10
C VAL A 5 -35.43 -5.97 48.02
N PHE A 6 -35.00 -6.54 46.89
CA PHE A 6 -34.12 -7.71 46.91
C PHE A 6 -32.93 -7.46 45.97
N PHE A 7 -31.80 -7.14 46.58
CA PHE A 7 -30.47 -7.27 46.01
C PHE A 7 -30.15 -8.77 45.90
N GLY A 8 -29.62 -9.19 44.75
CA GLY A 8 -29.16 -10.57 44.57
C GLY A 8 -28.41 -10.76 43.26
N VAL A 9 -27.11 -10.42 43.28
CA VAL A 9 -26.05 -10.92 42.38
C VAL A 9 -26.14 -10.42 40.92
N LEU A 10 -25.58 -9.27 40.54
CA LEU A 10 -24.16 -8.94 40.43
C LEU A 10 -23.34 -9.96 39.60
N ILE A 11 -22.92 -9.50 38.41
CA ILE A 11 -21.84 -10.00 37.53
C ILE A 11 -22.16 -11.25 36.71
N LEU A 12 -22.62 -11.02 35.47
CA LEU A 12 -22.21 -11.80 34.29
C LEU A 12 -22.00 -10.88 33.07
N LEU A 13 -21.30 -9.75 33.29
CA LEU A 13 -20.65 -9.00 32.21
C LEU A 13 -19.19 -9.41 32.17
N THR A 14 -18.86 -10.55 31.58
CA THR A 14 -17.52 -10.85 31.05
C THR A 14 -17.56 -11.97 30.01
N SER A 15 -16.80 -11.73 28.93
CA SER A 15 -16.27 -12.70 27.96
C SER A 15 -17.16 -13.11 26.76
N SER A 16 -17.05 -12.33 25.68
CA SER A 16 -16.66 -12.93 24.40
C SER A 16 -15.82 -11.93 23.60
N CYS A 17 -14.55 -11.81 23.97
CA CYS A 17 -13.50 -11.46 23.03
C CYS A 17 -13.10 -12.76 22.33
N ALA A 18 -13.82 -13.13 21.27
CA ALA A 18 -13.27 -14.06 20.30
C ALA A 18 -12.27 -13.27 19.45
N THR A 19 -11.01 -13.23 19.88
CA THR A 19 -9.93 -13.00 18.93
C THR A 19 -9.73 -14.30 18.19
N GLU A 20 -10.25 -14.38 16.97
CA GLU A 20 -9.89 -15.46 16.07
C GLU A 20 -8.38 -15.38 15.82
N LYS A 21 -7.66 -16.34 16.40
CA LYS A 21 -6.26 -16.59 16.08
C LYS A 21 -6.24 -17.07 14.64
N LEU A 22 -5.85 -16.19 13.72
CA LEU A 22 -5.42 -16.61 12.37
C LEU A 22 -4.25 -17.58 12.53
N ASN A 23 -4.55 -18.88 12.45
CA ASN A 23 -3.55 -19.91 12.22
C ASN A 23 -3.12 -19.80 10.76
N LEU A 24 -2.30 -18.79 10.47
CA LEU A 24 -1.39 -18.90 9.33
C LEU A 24 -0.37 -19.97 9.74
N SER A 25 -0.43 -21.13 9.08
CA SER A 25 0.60 -22.15 9.16
C SER A 25 1.98 -21.49 9.07
N PRO A 26 2.99 -21.92 9.85
CA PRO A 26 4.32 -21.43 9.63
C PRO A 26 4.68 -21.85 8.20
N LEU A 27 4.93 -20.87 7.32
CA LEU A 27 5.72 -21.09 6.11
C LEU A 27 7.16 -21.36 6.58
N SER A 28 7.35 -22.51 7.20
CA SER A 28 8.65 -23.13 7.40
C SER A 28 8.90 -24.00 6.19
N ASN A 29 9.69 -23.48 5.25
CA ASN A 29 10.72 -24.29 4.62
C ASN A 29 12.00 -23.46 4.57
N ASN A 30 12.99 -24.00 5.29
CA ASN A 30 14.37 -23.55 5.34
C ASN A 30 15.05 -23.72 3.97
N PHE A 31 15.69 -22.65 3.52
CA PHE A 31 16.98 -22.63 2.82
C PHE A 31 17.52 -21.23 3.15
N TYR A 32 18.47 -21.00 4.07
CA TYR A 32 19.70 -21.69 4.40
C TYR A 32 20.05 -21.35 5.86
N SER A 33 20.57 -22.30 6.63
CA SER A 33 21.40 -22.01 7.80
C SER A 33 22.86 -22.36 7.49
N ASP A 34 23.73 -21.47 7.96
CA ASP A 34 25.17 -21.60 8.19
C ASP A 34 26.14 -21.76 7.01
N THR A 35 26.89 -20.69 6.77
CA THR A 35 28.34 -20.73 7.07
C THR A 35 28.73 -19.46 7.82
N LYS A 36 29.13 -19.61 9.09
CA LYS A 36 29.99 -18.63 9.79
C LYS A 36 31.30 -18.53 9.01
N GLY A 37 31.42 -17.50 8.18
CA GLY A 37 32.66 -17.07 7.55
C GLY A 37 33.14 -15.80 8.25
N SER A 38 34.34 -15.89 8.83
CA SER A 38 35.09 -14.81 9.46
C SER A 38 35.33 -13.63 8.51
N ASP A 39 35.21 -12.43 9.07
CA ASP A 39 35.79 -11.14 8.68
C ASP A 39 35.87 -10.66 7.22
N SER A 40 35.48 -9.38 7.12
CA SER A 40 35.86 -8.41 6.09
C SER A 40 35.35 -8.64 4.67
N ASP A 41 34.21 -8.02 4.35
CA ASP A 41 34.21 -7.21 3.13
C ASP A 41 33.27 -6.00 3.20
N ARG A 42 33.80 -4.86 2.78
CA ARG A 42 33.13 -3.56 2.76
C ARG A 42 32.13 -3.54 1.60
N GLY A 43 30.86 -3.26 1.91
CA GLY A 43 30.00 -2.51 0.99
C GLY A 43 29.46 -3.24 -0.24
N SER A 44 28.96 -4.47 -0.10
CA SER A 44 28.04 -5.03 -1.12
C SER A 44 26.73 -4.23 -1.10
N LYS A 45 26.61 -3.23 -1.98
CA LYS A 45 25.34 -2.56 -2.29
C LYS A 45 24.37 -3.64 -2.74
N LYS A 46 23.45 -4.05 -1.87
CA LYS A 46 22.33 -4.92 -2.21
C LYS A 46 21.62 -4.31 -3.42
N SER A 47 21.73 -4.94 -4.59
CA SER A 47 21.12 -4.43 -5.81
C SER A 47 19.60 -4.42 -5.64
N PHE A 48 18.99 -3.24 -5.73
CA PHE A 48 17.53 -3.12 -5.67
C PHE A 48 16.92 -3.80 -6.90
N ASN A 49 16.14 -4.86 -6.68
CA ASN A 49 15.39 -5.55 -7.73
C ASN A 49 13.90 -5.17 -7.63
N ILE A 50 13.40 -4.36 -8.57
CA ILE A 50 12.01 -3.90 -8.57
C ILE A 50 11.02 -5.04 -8.81
N LYS A 51 11.41 -6.12 -9.51
CA LYS A 51 10.53 -7.25 -9.83
C LYS A 51 10.18 -8.11 -8.61
N GLU A 52 11.06 -8.12 -7.62
CA GLU A 52 10.88 -8.83 -6.35
C GLU A 52 10.37 -7.90 -5.24
N ASN A 53 10.15 -6.61 -5.54
CA ASN A 53 9.72 -5.63 -4.55
C ASN A 53 8.21 -5.75 -4.28
N VAL A 54 7.86 -5.98 -3.02
CA VAL A 54 6.46 -6.12 -2.58
C VAL A 54 5.64 -4.86 -2.87
N ASN A 55 6.21 -3.67 -2.68
CA ASN A 55 5.51 -2.40 -2.94
C ASN A 55 5.28 -2.17 -4.44
N ALA A 56 6.21 -2.62 -5.29
CA ALA A 56 6.05 -2.57 -6.75
C ALA A 56 4.94 -3.52 -7.23
N SER A 57 4.87 -4.70 -6.61
CA SER A 57 3.78 -5.67 -6.84
C SER A 57 2.44 -5.10 -6.38
N GLU A 58 2.40 -4.42 -5.24
CA GLU A 58 1.20 -3.75 -4.74
C GLU A 58 0.74 -2.62 -5.68
N ILE A 59 1.66 -1.79 -6.19
CA ILE A 59 1.33 -0.78 -7.21
C ILE A 59 0.74 -1.44 -8.46
N SER A 60 1.33 -2.54 -8.93
CA SER A 60 0.84 -3.29 -10.09
C SER A 60 -0.56 -3.85 -9.87
N ASN A 61 -0.83 -4.37 -8.67
CA ASN A 61 -2.15 -4.83 -8.27
C ASN A 61 -3.15 -3.67 -8.20
N ILE A 62 -2.79 -2.54 -7.60
CA ILE A 62 -3.65 -1.35 -7.57
C ILE A 62 -3.98 -0.87 -8.99
N ILE A 63 -3.02 -0.90 -9.91
CA ILE A 63 -3.26 -0.55 -11.32
C ILE A 63 -4.32 -1.48 -11.92
N SER A 64 -4.23 -2.79 -11.71
CA SER A 64 -5.18 -3.74 -12.29
C SER A 64 -6.57 -3.67 -11.65
N THR A 65 -6.65 -3.41 -10.34
CA THR A 65 -7.92 -3.43 -9.59
C THR A 65 -8.53 -2.06 -9.34
N PHE A 66 -7.95 -0.97 -9.86
CA PHE A 66 -8.48 0.38 -9.63
C PHE A 66 -9.95 0.48 -10.08
N PRO A 67 -10.88 0.91 -9.20
CA PRO A 67 -12.29 0.96 -9.52
C PRO A 67 -12.62 2.00 -10.59
N LYS A 68 -13.75 1.82 -11.25
CA LYS A 68 -14.34 2.81 -12.17
C LYS A 68 -15.44 3.58 -11.46
N PHE A 69 -15.40 4.90 -11.58
CA PHE A 69 -16.39 5.81 -10.99
C PHE A 69 -17.42 6.24 -12.03
N LYS A 70 -18.54 6.84 -11.59
CA LYS A 70 -19.53 7.43 -12.51
C LYS A 70 -18.97 8.64 -13.28
N ASN A 71 -18.04 9.38 -12.67
CA ASN A 71 -17.44 10.57 -13.27
C ASN A 71 -16.38 10.19 -14.32
N ASN A 72 -16.67 10.43 -15.59
CA ASN A 72 -15.76 10.12 -16.70
C ASN A 72 -14.45 10.92 -16.64
N GLY A 73 -14.51 12.21 -16.31
CA GLY A 73 -13.31 13.03 -16.20
C GLY A 73 -12.38 12.57 -15.07
N LEU A 74 -12.95 11.99 -14.00
CA LEU A 74 -12.17 11.32 -12.96
C LEU A 74 -11.52 10.04 -13.48
N ASN A 75 -12.26 9.22 -14.24
CA ASN A 75 -11.71 7.99 -14.82
C ASN A 75 -10.57 8.26 -15.80
N ASP A 76 -10.63 9.35 -16.56
CA ASP A 76 -9.56 9.75 -17.49
C ASP A 76 -8.28 10.14 -16.73
N GLU A 77 -8.41 10.85 -15.61
CA GLU A 77 -7.27 11.17 -14.75
C GLU A 77 -6.73 9.93 -14.02
N VAL A 78 -7.60 8.98 -13.64
CA VAL A 78 -7.18 7.66 -13.12
C VAL A 78 -6.43 6.85 -14.18
N ALA A 79 -6.85 6.87 -15.44
CA ALA A 79 -6.11 6.22 -16.53
C ALA A 79 -4.72 6.84 -16.71
N SER A 80 -4.63 8.17 -16.64
CA SER A 80 -3.35 8.90 -16.70
C SER A 80 -2.44 8.59 -15.49
N LEU A 81 -3.02 8.45 -14.30
CA LEU A 81 -2.33 8.02 -13.08
C LEU A 81 -1.75 6.62 -13.26
N LYS A 82 -2.56 5.65 -13.72
CA LYS A 82 -2.16 4.26 -13.97
C LYS A 82 -1.02 4.18 -14.99
N TYR A 83 -1.12 4.90 -16.09
CA TYR A 83 -0.06 4.96 -17.10
C TYR A 83 1.25 5.53 -16.54
N SER A 84 1.17 6.57 -15.71
CA SER A 84 2.36 7.16 -15.06
C SER A 84 3.02 6.17 -14.10
N LEU A 85 2.24 5.40 -13.35
CA LEU A 85 2.74 4.37 -12.44
C LEU A 85 3.41 3.20 -13.18
N GLN A 86 2.84 2.75 -14.31
CA GLN A 86 3.48 1.74 -15.15
C GLN A 86 4.85 2.24 -15.61
N ASN A 87 4.90 3.45 -16.18
CA ASN A 87 6.17 4.05 -16.62
C ASN A 87 7.18 4.24 -15.49
N TYR A 88 6.71 4.54 -14.28
CA TYR A 88 7.57 4.62 -13.10
C TYR A 88 8.23 3.28 -12.79
N LEU A 89 7.47 2.18 -12.73
CA LEU A 89 8.01 0.84 -12.48
C LEU A 89 8.96 0.39 -13.60
N TYR A 90 8.58 0.62 -14.87
CA TYR A 90 9.44 0.32 -16.03
C TYR A 90 10.74 1.11 -16.00
N ALA A 91 10.69 2.40 -15.64
CA ALA A 91 11.89 3.23 -15.59
C ALA A 91 12.85 2.80 -14.47
N ILE A 92 12.35 2.31 -13.34
CA ILE A 92 13.19 1.73 -12.29
C ILE A 92 13.83 0.43 -12.80
N ASP A 93 13.06 -0.46 -13.42
CA ASP A 93 13.58 -1.72 -13.97
C ASP A 93 14.68 -1.49 -15.01
N ALA A 94 14.50 -0.47 -15.84
CA ALA A 94 15.45 -0.07 -16.89
C ALA A 94 16.61 0.82 -16.38
N ASN A 95 16.73 1.05 -15.06
CA ASN A 95 17.69 1.98 -14.46
C ASN A 95 17.72 3.38 -15.11
N ASN A 96 16.55 3.87 -15.52
CA ASN A 96 16.35 5.14 -16.22
C ASN A 96 15.87 6.23 -15.25
N SER A 97 16.80 6.89 -14.56
CA SER A 97 16.52 7.94 -13.57
C SER A 97 15.72 9.12 -14.14
N SER A 98 16.02 9.51 -15.38
CA SER A 98 15.31 10.59 -16.08
C SER A 98 13.86 10.20 -16.39
N GLY A 99 13.64 8.96 -16.85
CA GLY A 99 12.31 8.38 -17.05
C GLY A 99 11.51 8.33 -15.75
N LYS A 100 12.13 7.86 -14.66
CA LYS A 100 11.54 7.78 -13.32
C LYS A 100 11.06 9.15 -12.85
N SER A 101 11.92 10.17 -12.92
CA SER A 101 11.58 11.54 -12.51
C SER A 101 10.41 12.12 -13.33
N ARG A 102 10.38 11.89 -14.65
CA ARG A 102 9.24 12.31 -15.49
C ARG A 102 7.96 11.58 -15.11
N ALA A 103 8.03 10.27 -14.87
CA ALA A 103 6.88 9.46 -14.48
C ALA A 103 6.30 9.90 -13.13
N LEU A 104 7.15 10.20 -12.13
CA LEU A 104 6.72 10.74 -10.84
C LEU A 104 6.01 12.09 -10.98
N LYS A 105 6.56 13.02 -11.77
CA LYS A 105 5.91 14.31 -12.04
C LYS A 105 4.53 14.15 -12.69
N SER A 106 4.40 13.21 -13.63
CA SER A 106 3.11 12.89 -14.27
C SER A 106 2.13 12.29 -13.27
N PHE A 107 2.59 11.35 -12.43
CA PHE A 107 1.81 10.77 -11.34
C PHE A 107 1.28 11.85 -10.40
N GLU A 108 2.14 12.75 -9.91
CA GLU A 108 1.74 13.84 -9.01
C GLU A 108 0.71 14.78 -9.63
N LYS A 109 0.85 15.07 -10.93
CA LYS A 109 -0.09 15.92 -11.67
C LYS A 109 -1.48 15.28 -11.71
N SER A 110 -1.57 14.01 -12.12
CA SER A 110 -2.85 13.29 -12.12
C SER A 110 -3.42 13.11 -10.72
N TYR A 111 -2.58 12.79 -9.73
CA TYR A 111 -2.98 12.69 -8.32
C TYR A 111 -3.64 13.99 -7.83
N LYS A 112 -3.02 15.15 -8.09
CA LYS A 112 -3.58 16.46 -7.70
C LYS A 112 -4.91 16.76 -8.37
N LYS A 113 -5.09 16.36 -9.64
CA LYS A 113 -6.36 16.56 -10.34
C LYS A 113 -7.46 15.64 -9.81
N ILE A 114 -7.15 14.38 -9.55
CA ILE A 114 -8.05 13.43 -8.90
C ILE A 114 -8.51 13.97 -7.54
N GLN A 115 -7.59 14.52 -6.73
CA GLN A 115 -7.92 15.12 -5.43
C GLN A 115 -8.86 16.33 -5.53
N LYS A 116 -8.90 17.03 -6.67
CA LYS A 116 -9.88 18.11 -6.90
C LYS A 116 -11.23 17.53 -7.32
N GLN A 117 -11.23 16.55 -8.22
CA GLN A 117 -12.45 15.96 -8.77
C GLN A 117 -13.23 15.13 -7.74
N ARG A 118 -12.54 14.48 -6.80
CA ARG A 118 -13.17 13.65 -5.76
C ARG A 118 -14.17 14.39 -4.86
N GLN A 119 -14.05 15.72 -4.76
CA GLN A 119 -14.99 16.56 -3.99
C GLN A 119 -16.43 16.48 -4.50
N SER A 120 -16.62 15.97 -5.72
CA SER A 120 -17.94 15.77 -6.34
C SER A 120 -18.50 14.35 -6.17
N LEU A 121 -17.75 13.43 -5.55
CA LEU A 121 -18.17 12.06 -5.33
C LEU A 121 -19.10 11.97 -4.11
N ASP A 122 -19.95 10.93 -4.10
CA ASP A 122 -20.58 10.52 -2.87
C ASP A 122 -19.53 9.97 -1.88
N LYS A 123 -19.94 9.87 -0.62
CA LYS A 123 -19.03 9.54 0.48
C LYS A 123 -18.35 8.17 0.31
N ASP A 124 -19.06 7.19 -0.22
CA ASP A 124 -18.56 5.82 -0.33
C ASP A 124 -17.54 5.74 -1.46
N ASP A 125 -17.86 6.32 -2.63
CA ASP A 125 -16.93 6.46 -3.76
C ASP A 125 -15.68 7.27 -3.36
N ASP A 126 -15.85 8.34 -2.60
CA ASP A 126 -14.74 9.17 -2.10
C ASP A 126 -13.80 8.39 -1.17
N GLU A 127 -14.35 7.60 -0.24
CA GLU A 127 -13.55 6.79 0.68
C GLU A 127 -12.76 5.71 -0.05
N VAL A 128 -13.41 5.03 -1.00
CA VAL A 128 -12.78 4.03 -1.86
C VAL A 128 -11.63 4.68 -2.63
N LEU A 129 -11.87 5.80 -3.32
CA LEU A 129 -10.83 6.52 -4.05
C LEU A 129 -9.66 6.91 -3.14
N ASN A 130 -9.95 7.46 -1.95
CA ASN A 130 -8.93 7.87 -0.99
C ASN A 130 -8.00 6.72 -0.62
N ARG A 131 -8.58 5.55 -0.33
CA ARG A 131 -7.85 4.36 0.09
C ARG A 131 -6.84 3.93 -0.97
N TYR A 132 -7.23 3.95 -2.24
CA TYR A 132 -6.35 3.63 -3.36
C TYR A 132 -5.23 4.66 -3.51
N LEU A 133 -5.55 5.95 -3.41
CA LEU A 133 -4.57 7.03 -3.53
C LEU A 133 -3.53 7.02 -2.41
N VAL A 134 -3.96 6.82 -1.15
CA VAL A 134 -3.06 6.73 0.00
C VAL A 134 -2.12 5.53 -0.16
N ARG A 135 -2.65 4.35 -0.50
CA ARG A 135 -1.83 3.16 -0.73
C ARG A 135 -0.80 3.38 -1.83
N LEU A 136 -1.16 4.02 -2.94
CA LEU A 136 -0.20 4.36 -4.00
C LEU A 136 0.90 5.28 -3.48
N LYS A 137 0.54 6.37 -2.80
CA LYS A 137 1.52 7.32 -2.26
C LYS A 137 2.49 6.64 -1.29
N THR A 138 1.98 5.80 -0.39
CA THR A 138 2.81 5.07 0.59
C THR A 138 3.77 4.11 -0.11
N ASN A 139 3.28 3.29 -1.05
CA ASN A 139 4.14 2.34 -1.75
C ASN A 139 5.22 3.03 -2.60
N ILE A 140 4.90 4.16 -3.25
CA ILE A 140 5.90 4.96 -3.96
C ILE A 140 6.96 5.49 -2.99
N SER A 141 6.54 6.08 -1.86
CA SER A 141 7.48 6.60 -0.86
C SER A 141 8.45 5.53 -0.39
N VAL A 142 7.94 4.34 -0.04
CA VAL A 142 8.77 3.22 0.42
C VAL A 142 9.76 2.76 -0.66
N ILE A 143 9.36 2.76 -1.94
CA ILE A 143 10.26 2.44 -3.04
C ILE A 143 11.33 3.52 -3.17
N GLU A 144 10.94 4.79 -3.20
CA GLU A 144 11.88 5.89 -3.35
C GLU A 144 12.90 5.90 -2.21
N ASP A 145 12.48 5.74 -0.95
CA ASP A 145 13.38 5.68 0.22
C ASP A 145 14.38 4.51 0.16
N ALA A 146 14.04 3.44 -0.57
CA ALA A 146 14.88 2.26 -0.74
C ALA A 146 15.82 2.35 -1.95
N LEU A 147 15.62 3.33 -2.84
CA LEU A 147 16.46 3.50 -4.03
C LEU A 147 17.76 4.24 -3.67
N PRO A 148 18.90 3.80 -4.21
CA PRO A 148 20.16 4.51 -3.99
C PRO A 148 20.14 5.89 -4.66
N GLY A 149 20.36 6.95 -3.88
CA GLY A 149 20.44 8.34 -4.38
C GLY A 149 19.09 9.03 -4.59
N SER A 150 18.05 8.56 -3.90
CA SER A 150 16.72 9.18 -3.77
C SER A 150 16.74 10.47 -2.95
#